data_AF-A0A7C9RVW0-F1
#
_entry.id   AF-A0A7C9RVW0-F1
#
_cell.length_a   1.000
_cell.length_b   1.000
_cell.length_c   1.000
_cell.angle_alpha   90.00
_cell.angle_beta   90.00
_cell.angle_gamma   90.00
#
_symmetry.space_group_name_H-M   'P 1'
#
loop_
_entity.id
_entity.type
_entity.pdbx_description
1 polymer ?
#
loop_
_entity_poly.entity_id
_entity_poly.type
_entity_poly.pdbx_seq_one_letter_code
_entity_poly.pdbx_strand_id
1 'polypeptide(L)'
;MAATERQKQALHELTARGTLTAEQESAVIAALDDTGPPQRIGDRLAEVAAYLGGGLLLGGAALVLGVSWQDMARLARIGVLGAATAALLVAAFVVAGGMSAVRSVSSRRRRVVSTLFSLAAVTAAFTAGTSVSEHEFVVGATAGLVVAVGAYVLVTTALGYLTLAAAAIATVVAWVGESMPSSALPGGVALFALGVIGMFLSLVDVLRPTQLALAVGAATALFGAQQLLSGDAPVAYALTAGLAFLCFVTYFRVHSTVLLVAGVVATTIVVPEIVWDLTDGAVGGGLLLLVAGAVLLATSLGSTWLRRTR
;
A
#
# COMPACT_ATOMS: atom_id res chain seq x y z
N MET A 1 -11.82 -24.61 21.12
CA MET A 1 -11.80 -26.04 21.45
C MET A 1 -12.38 -26.77 20.27
N ALA A 2 -11.71 -27.79 19.76
CA ALA A 2 -12.34 -28.69 18.80
C ALA A 2 -13.67 -29.20 19.35
N ALA A 3 -14.68 -29.35 18.49
CA ALA A 3 -15.98 -29.83 18.89
C ALA A 3 -15.82 -31.19 19.60
N THR A 4 -16.28 -31.29 20.83
CA THR A 4 -16.22 -32.55 21.58
C THR A 4 -17.09 -33.60 20.88
N GLU A 5 -16.74 -34.88 21.03
CA GLU A 5 -17.53 -35.97 20.42
C GLU A 5 -19.01 -35.92 20.81
N ARG A 6 -19.33 -35.49 22.05
CA ARG A 6 -20.71 -35.23 22.46
C ARG A 6 -21.40 -34.09 21.69
N GLN A 7 -20.68 -33.02 21.37
CA GLN A 7 -21.22 -31.90 20.59
C GLN A 7 -21.44 -32.28 19.13
N LYS A 8 -20.50 -33.03 18.54
CA LYS A 8 -20.66 -33.58 17.17
C LYS A 8 -21.86 -34.52 17.09
N GLN A 9 -22.01 -35.41 18.08
CA GLN A 9 -23.14 -36.32 18.16
C GLN A 9 -24.48 -35.59 18.35
N ALA A 10 -24.52 -34.54 19.18
CA ALA A 10 -25.72 -33.72 19.35
C ALA A 10 -26.10 -32.94 18.07
N LEU A 11 -25.11 -32.41 17.34
CA LEU A 11 -25.33 -31.76 16.04
C LEU A 11 -25.89 -32.76 15.02
N HIS A 12 -25.31 -33.96 14.98
CA HIS A 12 -25.77 -35.03 14.11
C HIS A 12 -27.22 -35.46 14.40
N GLU A 13 -27.61 -35.54 15.68
CA GLU A 13 -29.00 -35.80 16.08
C GLU A 13 -29.97 -34.67 15.70
N LEU A 14 -29.51 -33.41 15.64
CA LEU A 14 -30.33 -32.28 15.19
C LEU A 14 -30.52 -32.30 13.66
N THR A 15 -29.51 -32.76 12.92
CA THR A 15 -29.63 -33.04 11.48
C THR A 15 -30.58 -34.20 11.22
N ALA A 16 -30.45 -35.30 11.97
CA ALA A 16 -31.33 -36.47 11.84
C ALA A 16 -32.80 -36.15 12.15
N ARG A 17 -33.06 -35.18 13.03
CA ARG A 17 -34.41 -34.66 13.34
C ARG A 17 -34.92 -33.61 12.35
N GLY A 18 -34.15 -33.28 11.30
CA GLY A 18 -34.50 -32.27 10.30
C GLY A 18 -34.50 -30.84 10.84
N THR A 19 -33.89 -30.60 12.00
CA THR A 19 -33.79 -29.25 12.60
C THR A 19 -32.63 -28.45 12.01
N LEU A 20 -31.58 -29.15 11.55
CA LEU A 20 -30.45 -28.59 10.79
C LEU A 20 -30.30 -29.32 9.45
N THR A 21 -29.72 -28.63 8.47
CA THR A 21 -29.23 -29.28 7.24
C THR A 21 -27.81 -29.83 7.45
N ALA A 22 -27.41 -30.82 6.64
CA ALA A 22 -26.06 -31.38 6.69
C ALA A 22 -24.95 -30.34 6.41
N GLU A 23 -25.26 -29.32 5.60
CA GLU A 23 -24.38 -28.19 5.33
C GLU A 23 -24.22 -27.28 6.55
N GLN A 24 -25.31 -27.06 7.31
CA GLN A 24 -25.27 -26.29 8.56
C GLN A 24 -24.50 -27.03 9.65
N GLU A 25 -24.68 -28.34 9.79
CA GLU A 25 -23.89 -29.18 10.70
C GLU A 25 -22.39 -29.06 10.38
N SER A 26 -22.02 -29.23 9.11
CA SER A 26 -20.64 -29.11 8.67
C SER A 26 -20.06 -27.71 8.92
N ALA A 27 -20.85 -26.66 8.68
CA ALA A 27 -20.44 -25.28 8.95
C ALA A 27 -20.25 -24.99 10.45
N VAL A 28 -21.10 -25.55 11.33
CA VAL A 28 -20.99 -25.39 12.78
C VAL A 28 -19.81 -26.18 13.34
N ILE A 29 -19.58 -27.41 12.88
CA ILE A 29 -18.39 -28.19 13.27
C ILE A 29 -17.13 -27.45 12.85
N ALA A 30 -17.07 -26.94 11.62
CA ALA A 30 -15.95 -26.14 11.15
C ALA A 30 -15.75 -24.88 12.00
N ALA A 31 -16.81 -24.15 12.35
CA ALA A 31 -16.72 -22.95 13.19
C ALA A 31 -16.26 -23.26 14.63
N LEU A 32 -16.72 -24.37 15.21
CA LEU A 32 -16.31 -24.82 16.54
C LEU A 32 -14.84 -25.25 16.55
N ASP A 33 -14.40 -25.97 15.53
CA ASP A 33 -13.00 -26.37 15.38
C ASP A 33 -12.08 -25.17 15.13
N ASP A 34 -12.58 -24.12 14.46
CA ASP A 34 -11.82 -22.88 14.19
C ASP A 34 -11.72 -21.95 15.42
N THR A 35 -12.69 -22.01 16.34
CA THR A 35 -12.49 -21.46 17.68
C THR A 35 -11.45 -22.30 18.40
N GLY A 36 -10.17 -21.94 18.42
CA GLY A 36 -9.11 -22.63 19.18
C GLY A 36 -9.35 -22.64 20.71
N PRO A 37 -8.48 -23.28 21.52
CA PRO A 37 -8.57 -23.16 22.98
C PRO A 37 -8.48 -21.69 23.42
N PRO A 38 -9.17 -21.30 24.52
CA PRO A 38 -9.07 -19.94 25.04
C PRO A 38 -7.60 -19.63 25.36
N GLN A 39 -7.10 -18.52 24.80
CA GLN A 39 -5.74 -18.06 25.04
C GLN A 39 -5.50 -17.92 26.55
N ARG A 40 -4.46 -18.60 27.06
CA ARG A 40 -4.13 -18.50 28.48
C ARG A 40 -3.57 -17.11 28.76
N ILE A 41 -3.71 -16.62 29.99
CA ILE A 41 -3.13 -15.33 30.41
C ILE A 41 -1.62 -15.32 30.13
N GLY A 42 -0.93 -16.44 30.31
CA GLY A 42 0.49 -16.60 29.97
C GLY A 42 0.80 -16.36 28.49
N ASP A 43 -0.07 -16.81 27.57
CA ASP A 43 0.12 -16.61 26.13
C ASP A 43 -0.04 -15.12 25.76
N ARG A 44 -1.00 -14.43 26.39
CA ARG A 44 -1.20 -12.98 26.20
C ARG A 44 -0.04 -12.16 26.77
N LEU A 45 0.47 -12.53 27.94
CA LEU A 45 1.64 -11.86 28.53
C LEU A 45 2.90 -12.10 27.68
N ALA A 46 3.08 -13.32 27.15
CA ALA A 46 4.16 -13.61 26.22
C ALA A 46 4.04 -12.81 24.91
N GLU A 47 2.84 -12.64 24.38
CA GLU A 47 2.59 -11.81 23.20
C GLU A 47 2.89 -10.33 23.47
N VAL A 48 2.42 -9.78 24.59
CA VAL A 48 2.73 -8.40 25.01
C VAL A 48 4.23 -8.21 25.24
N ALA A 49 4.88 -9.16 25.91
CA ALA A 49 6.32 -9.14 26.13
C ALA A 49 7.10 -9.23 24.81
N ALA A 50 6.62 -9.98 23.82
CA ALA A 50 7.21 -10.05 22.49
C ALA A 50 7.08 -8.73 21.74
N TYR A 51 5.91 -8.07 21.78
CA TYR A 51 5.73 -6.76 21.16
C TYR A 51 6.55 -5.67 21.85
N LEU A 52 6.55 -5.62 23.18
CA LEU A 52 7.38 -4.69 23.95
C LEU A 52 8.87 -4.94 23.70
N GLY A 53 9.30 -6.20 23.76
CA GLY A 53 10.68 -6.59 23.51
C GLY A 53 11.13 -6.25 22.09
N GLY A 54 10.29 -6.52 21.09
CA GLY A 54 10.54 -6.13 19.70
C GLY A 54 10.61 -4.61 19.53
N GLY A 55 9.69 -3.86 20.13
CA GLY A 55 9.67 -2.40 20.10
C GLY A 55 10.90 -1.79 20.78
N LEU A 56 11.28 -2.27 21.96
CA LEU A 56 12.46 -1.82 22.69
C LEU A 56 13.76 -2.18 21.95
N LEU A 57 13.85 -3.36 21.35
CA LEU A 57 15.01 -3.77 20.54
C LEU A 57 15.16 -2.89 19.31
N LEU A 58 14.06 -2.61 18.59
CA LEU A 58 14.07 -1.71 17.44
C LEU A 58 14.40 -0.27 17.85
N GLY A 59 13.82 0.22 18.94
CA GLY A 59 14.09 1.57 19.47
C GLY A 59 15.54 1.73 19.92
N GLY A 60 16.09 0.73 20.63
CA GLY A 60 17.49 0.70 21.04
C GLY A 60 18.44 0.65 19.84
N ALA A 61 18.17 -0.21 18.87
CA ALA A 61 18.95 -0.27 17.63
C ALA A 61 18.92 1.06 16.87
N ALA A 62 17.75 1.69 16.74
CA ALA A 62 17.59 2.99 16.09
C ALA A 62 18.32 4.11 16.84
N LEU A 63 18.29 4.12 18.17
CA LEU A 63 19.03 5.09 18.99
C LEU A 63 20.54 4.91 18.86
N VAL A 64 21.03 3.67 18.97
CA VAL A 64 22.46 3.38 18.80
C VAL A 64 22.92 3.77 17.41
N LEU A 65 22.18 3.38 16.37
CA LEU A 65 22.47 3.79 15.00
C LEU A 65 22.42 5.31 14.88
N GLY A 66 21.37 5.98 15.35
CA GLY A 66 21.25 7.43 15.23
C GLY A 66 22.41 8.22 15.85
N VAL A 67 22.89 7.78 17.02
CA VAL A 67 24.02 8.44 17.71
C VAL A 67 25.37 8.07 17.10
N SER A 68 25.58 6.81 16.72
CA SER A 68 26.89 6.34 16.23
C SER A 68 27.06 6.43 14.71
N TRP A 69 25.99 6.70 13.95
CA TRP A 69 26.01 6.60 12.49
C TRP A 69 27.13 7.44 11.90
N GLN A 70 27.22 8.71 12.27
CA GLN A 70 28.18 9.65 11.70
C GLN A 70 29.64 9.28 12.04
N ASP A 71 29.87 8.66 13.20
CA ASP A 71 31.20 8.24 13.66
C ASP A 71 31.62 6.87 13.12
N MET A 72 30.67 6.05 12.64
CA MET A 72 30.97 4.75 12.08
C MET A 72 31.72 4.86 10.75
N ALA A 73 32.82 4.11 10.63
CA ALA A 73 33.47 3.88 9.35
C ALA A 73 32.47 3.30 8.33
N ARG A 74 32.60 3.71 7.07
CA ARG A 74 31.71 3.29 5.98
C ARG A 74 31.56 1.77 5.87
N LEU A 75 32.66 1.02 6.00
CA LEU A 75 32.65 -0.45 6.01
C LEU A 75 31.82 -1.03 7.17
N ALA A 76 31.85 -0.40 8.34
CA ALA A 76 31.03 -0.82 9.48
C ALA A 76 29.53 -0.58 9.21
N ARG A 77 29.17 0.56 8.60
CA ARG A 77 27.78 0.84 8.20
C ARG A 77 27.27 -0.20 7.20
N ILE A 78 28.04 -0.48 6.16
CA ILE A 78 27.73 -1.51 5.15
C ILE A 78 27.63 -2.89 5.81
N GLY A 79 28.56 -3.23 6.70
CA GLY A 79 28.57 -4.51 7.41
C GLY A 79 27.33 -4.71 8.27
N VAL A 80 26.93 -3.70 9.05
CA VAL A 80 25.73 -3.78 9.91
C VAL A 80 24.45 -3.86 9.08
N LEU A 81 24.30 -3.01 8.05
CA LEU A 81 23.11 -3.02 7.21
C LEU A 81 23.02 -4.29 6.35
N GLY A 82 24.14 -4.76 5.80
CA GLY A 82 24.22 -5.99 5.02
C GLY A 82 23.91 -7.21 5.87
N ALA A 83 24.45 -7.28 7.10
CA ALA A 83 24.12 -8.34 8.05
C ALA A 83 22.63 -8.33 8.44
N ALA A 84 22.07 -7.14 8.70
CA ALA A 84 20.63 -7.00 8.98
C ALA A 84 19.77 -7.46 7.81
N THR A 85 20.13 -7.06 6.58
CA THR A 85 19.45 -7.48 5.34
C THR A 85 19.47 -9.00 5.21
N ALA A 86 20.64 -9.63 5.36
CA ALA A 86 20.79 -11.08 5.29
C ALA A 86 19.98 -11.79 6.38
N ALA A 87 20.04 -11.31 7.63
CA ALA A 87 19.29 -11.87 8.74
C ALA A 87 17.76 -11.80 8.51
N LEU A 88 17.26 -10.67 8.00
CA LEU A 88 15.83 -10.50 7.67
C LEU A 88 15.38 -11.44 6.55
N LEU A 89 16.18 -11.60 5.49
CA LEU A 89 15.89 -12.54 4.40
C LEU A 89 15.88 -13.98 4.92
N VAL A 90 16.91 -14.39 5.67
CA VAL A 90 16.99 -15.74 6.25
C VAL A 90 15.80 -15.98 7.18
N ALA A 91 15.48 -15.04 8.06
CA ALA A 91 14.32 -15.14 8.95
C ALA A 91 13.01 -15.29 8.17
N ALA A 92 12.83 -14.55 7.06
CA ALA A 92 11.65 -14.67 6.21
C ALA A 92 11.51 -16.10 5.64
N PHE A 93 12.61 -16.68 5.12
CA PHE A 93 12.61 -18.05 4.62
C PHE A 93 12.41 -19.10 5.71
N VAL A 94 13.01 -18.91 6.89
CA VAL A 94 12.85 -19.83 8.04
C VAL A 94 11.39 -19.82 8.52
N VAL A 95 10.79 -18.64 8.70
CA VAL A 95 9.39 -18.50 9.13
C VAL A 95 8.42 -19.06 8.09
N ALA A 96 8.76 -18.95 6.80
CA ALA A 96 8.02 -19.55 5.71
C ALA A 96 8.07 -21.09 5.70
N GLY A 97 9.08 -21.71 6.33
CA GLY A 97 9.32 -23.16 6.27
C GLY A 97 10.24 -23.58 5.11
N GLY A 98 11.08 -22.67 4.60
CA GLY A 98 12.02 -22.90 3.50
C GLY A 98 11.57 -22.27 2.17
N MET A 99 12.47 -22.23 1.18
CA MET A 99 12.26 -21.59 -0.12
C MET A 99 11.02 -22.08 -0.87
N SER A 100 10.77 -23.40 -0.87
CA SER A 100 9.62 -23.99 -1.55
C SER A 100 8.28 -23.65 -0.88
N ALA A 101 8.30 -23.40 0.43
CA ALA A 101 7.10 -23.16 1.23
C ALA A 101 6.66 -21.68 1.25
N VAL A 102 7.51 -20.74 0.79
CA VAL A 102 7.25 -19.28 0.82
C VAL A 102 5.95 -18.90 0.09
N ARG A 103 5.58 -19.62 -0.97
CA ARG A 103 4.35 -19.32 -1.72
C ARG A 103 3.09 -19.90 -1.05
N SER A 104 3.22 -20.98 -0.28
CA SER A 104 2.14 -21.74 0.33
C SER A 104 1.94 -21.46 1.83
N VAL A 105 2.54 -20.39 2.38
CA VAL A 105 2.42 -20.08 3.82
C VAL A 105 0.99 -19.71 4.20
N SER A 106 0.58 -20.14 5.39
CA SER A 106 -0.69 -19.78 6.02
C SER A 106 -0.84 -18.26 6.20
N SER A 107 -2.08 -17.77 6.26
CA SER A 107 -2.41 -16.33 6.27
C SER A 107 -1.69 -15.54 7.37
N ARG A 108 -1.57 -16.10 8.59
CA ARG A 108 -0.87 -15.45 9.71
C ARG A 108 0.64 -15.33 9.48
N ARG A 109 1.29 -16.43 9.08
CA ARG A 109 2.74 -16.44 8.79
C ARG A 109 3.08 -15.57 7.58
N ARG A 110 2.21 -15.55 6.57
CA ARG A 110 2.35 -14.71 5.37
C ARG A 110 2.53 -13.23 5.69
N ARG A 111 1.83 -12.71 6.71
CA ARG A 111 2.01 -11.31 7.16
C ARG A 111 3.41 -11.07 7.72
N VAL A 112 3.89 -11.96 8.60
CA VAL A 112 5.24 -11.87 9.19
C VAL A 112 6.31 -11.96 8.11
N VAL A 113 6.21 -12.94 7.20
CA VAL A 113 7.14 -13.10 6.08
C VAL A 113 7.14 -11.85 5.18
N SER A 114 5.96 -11.29 4.89
CA SER A 114 5.85 -10.05 4.12
C SER A 114 6.52 -8.87 4.82
N THR A 115 6.37 -8.72 6.14
CA THR A 115 7.03 -7.65 6.90
C THR A 115 8.54 -7.82 6.87
N LEU A 116 9.05 -9.04 7.08
CA LEU A 116 10.49 -9.33 7.05
C LEU A 116 11.09 -9.03 5.68
N PHE A 117 10.44 -9.45 4.60
CA PHE A 117 10.89 -9.11 3.24
C PHE A 117 10.82 -7.61 2.95
N SER A 118 9.82 -6.91 3.48
CA SER A 118 9.68 -5.46 3.29
C SER A 118 10.81 -4.70 3.98
N LEU A 119 11.14 -5.09 5.22
CA LEU A 119 12.29 -4.56 5.95
C LEU A 119 13.61 -4.92 5.26
N ALA A 120 13.72 -6.13 4.70
CA ALA A 120 14.89 -6.54 3.92
C ALA A 120 15.08 -5.66 2.67
N ALA A 121 14.01 -5.29 1.97
CA ALA A 121 14.09 -4.37 0.83
C ALA A 121 14.61 -2.98 1.24
N VAL A 122 14.12 -2.44 2.37
CA VAL A 122 14.56 -1.14 2.89
C VAL A 122 16.03 -1.19 3.32
N THR A 123 16.43 -2.21 4.09
CA THR A 123 17.81 -2.38 4.54
C THR A 123 18.77 -2.66 3.39
N ALA A 124 18.35 -3.40 2.36
CA ALA A 124 19.11 -3.59 1.13
C ALA A 124 19.33 -2.27 0.39
N ALA A 125 18.32 -1.41 0.32
CA ALA A 125 18.43 -0.09 -0.29
C ALA A 125 19.51 0.76 0.41
N PHE A 126 19.45 0.86 1.74
CA PHE A 126 20.46 1.59 2.50
C PHE A 126 21.85 0.95 2.40
N THR A 127 21.94 -0.38 2.41
CA THR A 127 23.23 -1.10 2.25
C THR A 127 23.87 -0.77 0.91
N ALA A 128 23.09 -0.86 -0.17
CA ALA A 128 23.58 -0.61 -1.52
C ALA A 128 23.98 0.87 -1.69
N GLY A 129 23.14 1.80 -1.25
CA GLY A 129 23.44 3.23 -1.34
C GLY A 129 24.69 3.63 -0.56
N THR A 130 24.86 3.11 0.65
CA THR A 130 26.08 3.39 1.47
C THR A 130 27.34 2.73 0.92
N SER A 131 27.21 1.73 0.04
CA SER A 131 28.35 1.01 -0.56
C SER A 131 28.97 1.71 -1.76
N VAL A 132 28.29 2.69 -2.34
CA VAL A 132 28.82 3.59 -3.41
C VAL A 132 29.01 5.02 -2.89
N SER A 133 29.96 5.76 -3.45
CA SER A 133 30.28 7.14 -3.03
C SER A 133 29.65 8.18 -3.94
N GLU A 134 29.27 7.77 -5.14
CA GLU A 134 28.54 8.54 -6.13
C GLU A 134 27.23 7.81 -6.40
N HIS A 135 26.18 8.55 -6.75
CA HIS A 135 24.87 8.00 -7.07
C HIS A 135 24.25 7.17 -5.92
N GLU A 136 24.55 7.52 -4.66
CA GLU A 136 24.12 6.77 -3.46
C GLU A 136 22.61 6.49 -3.45
N PHE A 137 21.82 7.51 -3.80
CA PHE A 137 20.37 7.43 -3.78
C PHE A 137 19.81 6.57 -4.93
N VAL A 138 20.40 6.66 -6.14
CA VAL A 138 20.01 5.85 -7.30
C VAL A 138 20.35 4.38 -7.09
N VAL A 139 21.57 4.08 -6.65
CA VAL A 139 22.01 2.70 -6.38
C VAL A 139 21.17 2.09 -5.26
N GLY A 140 20.95 2.85 -4.18
CA GLY A 140 20.12 2.41 -3.06
C GLY A 140 18.68 2.13 -3.47
N ALA A 141 18.01 3.09 -4.12
CA ALA A 141 16.63 2.93 -4.53
C ALA A 141 16.44 1.77 -5.52
N THR A 142 17.36 1.62 -6.48
CA THR A 142 17.33 0.53 -7.47
C THR A 142 17.50 -0.84 -6.81
N ALA A 143 18.45 -1.00 -5.89
CA ALA A 143 18.64 -2.25 -5.15
C ALA A 143 17.42 -2.58 -4.28
N GLY A 144 16.87 -1.58 -3.59
CA GLY A 144 15.63 -1.71 -2.82
C GLY A 144 14.46 -2.18 -3.68
N LEU A 145 14.31 -1.62 -4.88
CA LEU A 145 13.28 -2.02 -5.83
C LEU A 145 13.45 -3.47 -6.29
N VAL A 146 14.66 -3.91 -6.63
CA VAL A 146 14.94 -5.30 -7.02
C VAL A 146 14.52 -6.27 -5.91
N VAL A 147 14.89 -5.97 -4.66
CA VAL A 147 14.51 -6.81 -3.51
C VAL A 147 13.00 -6.75 -3.26
N ALA A 148 12.36 -5.58 -3.39
CA ALA A 148 10.90 -5.43 -3.23
C ALA A 148 10.12 -6.20 -4.32
N VAL A 149 10.58 -6.21 -5.57
CA VAL A 149 10.01 -7.02 -6.66
C VAL A 149 10.12 -8.51 -6.31
N GLY A 150 11.30 -8.97 -5.92
CA GLY A 150 11.51 -10.36 -5.51
C GLY A 150 10.60 -10.76 -4.34
N ALA A 151 10.53 -9.92 -3.31
CA ALA A 151 9.65 -10.09 -2.16
C ALA A 151 8.17 -10.19 -2.56
N TYR A 152 7.71 -9.30 -3.44
CA TYR A 152 6.31 -9.26 -3.88
C TYR A 152 5.91 -10.48 -4.71
N VAL A 153 6.81 -10.93 -5.60
CA VAL A 153 6.63 -12.15 -6.41
C VAL A 153 6.61 -13.40 -5.53
N LEU A 154 7.40 -13.42 -4.45
CA LEU A 154 7.42 -14.53 -3.50
C LEU A 154 6.17 -14.55 -2.62
N VAL A 155 5.74 -13.38 -2.13
CA VAL A 155 4.65 -13.24 -1.16
C VAL A 155 3.76 -12.06 -1.55
N THR A 156 2.73 -12.35 -2.34
CA THR A 156 1.76 -11.34 -2.77
C THR A 156 0.82 -10.97 -1.62
N THR A 157 1.06 -9.80 -1.04
CA THR A 157 0.25 -9.21 0.06
C THR A 157 0.07 -7.70 -0.18
N ALA A 158 -0.88 -7.11 0.54
CA ALA A 158 -1.06 -5.65 0.56
C ALA A 158 0.21 -4.91 0.99
N LEU A 159 0.89 -5.39 2.04
CA LEU A 159 2.13 -4.78 2.53
C LEU A 159 3.26 -4.91 1.50
N GLY A 160 3.45 -6.09 0.90
CA GLY A 160 4.44 -6.30 -0.14
C GLY A 160 4.21 -5.39 -1.35
N TYR A 161 2.95 -5.16 -1.72
CA TYR A 161 2.60 -4.21 -2.77
C TYR A 161 2.94 -2.76 -2.39
N LEU A 162 2.63 -2.33 -1.16
CA LEU A 162 2.99 -1.00 -0.68
C LEU A 162 4.50 -0.77 -0.68
N THR A 163 5.28 -1.77 -0.28
CA THR A 163 6.75 -1.70 -0.34
C THR A 163 7.26 -1.63 -1.77
N LEU A 164 6.69 -2.43 -2.69
CA LEU A 164 7.01 -2.36 -4.11
C LEU A 164 6.71 -0.97 -4.68
N ALA A 165 5.53 -0.41 -4.41
CA ALA A 165 5.14 0.91 -4.87
C ALA A 165 6.06 2.00 -4.33
N ALA A 166 6.35 1.98 -3.02
CA ALA A 166 7.26 2.93 -2.39
C ALA A 166 8.68 2.84 -2.98
N ALA A 167 9.20 1.63 -3.20
CA ALA A 167 10.52 1.44 -3.80
C ALA A 167 10.55 1.91 -5.27
N ALA A 168 9.47 1.71 -6.03
CA ALA A 168 9.36 2.17 -7.41
C ALA A 168 9.31 3.71 -7.48
N ILE A 169 8.53 4.36 -6.60
CA ILE A 169 8.49 5.82 -6.47
C ILE A 169 9.88 6.36 -6.10
N ALA A 170 10.53 5.79 -5.08
CA ALA A 170 11.87 6.18 -4.67
C ALA A 170 12.88 6.05 -5.81
N THR A 171 12.77 4.98 -6.62
CA THR A 171 13.65 4.76 -7.78
C THR A 171 13.44 5.84 -8.84
N VAL A 172 12.19 6.17 -9.19
CA VAL A 172 11.89 7.24 -10.14
C VAL A 172 12.42 8.59 -9.65
N VAL A 173 12.15 8.93 -8.38
CA VAL A 173 12.65 10.17 -7.77
C VAL A 173 14.17 10.23 -7.80
N ALA A 174 14.84 9.13 -7.48
CA ALA A 174 16.30 9.06 -7.48
C ALA A 174 16.88 9.30 -8.86
N TRP A 175 16.42 8.54 -9.86
CA TRP A 175 16.94 8.64 -11.23
C TRP A 175 16.69 10.01 -11.85
N VAL A 176 15.50 10.56 -11.66
CA VAL A 176 15.16 11.86 -12.22
C VAL A 176 15.88 13.00 -11.48
N GLY A 177 15.91 12.96 -10.15
CA GLY A 177 16.59 13.98 -9.34
C GLY A 177 18.08 14.07 -9.65
N GLU A 178 18.71 12.94 -9.95
CA GLU A 178 20.12 12.89 -10.33
C GLU A 178 20.37 13.30 -11.80
N SER A 179 19.52 12.86 -12.73
CA SER A 179 19.73 13.11 -14.16
C SER A 179 19.31 14.51 -14.59
N MET A 180 18.31 15.11 -13.92
CA MET A 180 17.64 16.35 -14.35
C MET A 180 17.31 17.25 -13.14
N PRO A 181 18.30 17.66 -12.32
CA PRO A 181 18.07 18.37 -11.05
C PRO A 181 17.42 19.75 -11.20
N SER A 182 17.51 20.38 -12.38
CA SER A 182 17.05 21.74 -12.62
C SER A 182 15.60 21.84 -13.11
N SER A 183 14.92 20.73 -13.40
CA SER A 183 13.58 20.74 -13.99
C SER A 183 12.63 19.83 -13.22
N ALA A 184 11.48 20.38 -12.79
CA ALA A 184 10.41 19.60 -12.15
C ALA A 184 9.64 18.72 -13.14
N LEU A 185 9.60 19.12 -14.43
CA LEU A 185 8.83 18.47 -15.49
C LEU A 185 9.07 16.97 -15.62
N PRO A 186 10.32 16.48 -15.78
CA PRO A 186 10.58 15.06 -15.93
C PRO A 186 10.17 14.25 -14.69
N GLY A 187 10.30 14.83 -13.49
CA GLY A 187 9.99 14.16 -12.23
C GLY A 187 8.48 13.97 -12.06
N GLY A 188 7.72 15.04 -12.28
CA GLY A 188 6.26 14.98 -12.23
C GLY A 188 5.67 14.05 -13.27
N VAL A 189 6.14 14.13 -14.52
CA VAL A 189 5.68 13.26 -15.62
C VAL A 189 6.05 11.80 -15.38
N ALA A 190 7.27 11.49 -14.89
CA ALA A 190 7.67 10.12 -14.62
C ALA A 190 6.87 9.49 -13.47
N LEU A 191 6.59 10.25 -12.40
CA LEU A 191 5.71 9.79 -11.32
C LEU A 191 4.27 9.63 -11.78
N PHE A 192 3.78 10.53 -12.63
CA PHE A 192 2.47 10.41 -13.27
C PHE A 192 2.36 9.10 -14.05
N ALA A 193 3.32 8.86 -14.94
CA ALA A 193 3.40 7.66 -15.76
C ALA A 193 3.50 6.39 -14.90
N LEU A 194 4.32 6.39 -13.84
CA LEU A 194 4.43 5.28 -12.91
C LEU A 194 3.06 4.93 -12.28
N GLY A 195 2.33 5.95 -11.82
CA GLY A 195 1.00 5.76 -11.25
C GLY A 195 0.00 5.17 -12.25
N VAL A 196 -0.03 5.69 -13.48
CA VAL A 196 -0.89 5.18 -14.57
C VAL A 196 -0.53 3.75 -14.97
N ILE A 197 0.77 3.43 -15.08
CA ILE A 197 1.25 2.06 -15.34
C ILE A 197 0.81 1.13 -14.21
N GLY A 198 0.96 1.55 -12.95
CA GLY A 198 0.49 0.80 -11.78
C GLY A 198 -1.01 0.54 -11.82
N MET A 199 -1.82 1.54 -12.17
CA MET A 199 -3.26 1.35 -12.36
C MET A 199 -3.55 0.34 -13.48
N PHE A 200 -2.90 0.46 -14.63
CA PHE A 200 -3.08 -0.46 -15.75
C PHE A 200 -2.72 -1.90 -15.39
N LEU A 201 -1.56 -2.12 -14.76
CA LEU A 201 -1.13 -3.43 -14.26
C LEU A 201 -2.11 -4.02 -13.24
N SER A 202 -2.80 -3.18 -12.47
CA SER A 202 -3.86 -3.62 -11.55
C SER A 202 -5.11 -4.08 -12.30
N LEU A 203 -5.47 -3.41 -13.40
CA LEU A 203 -6.62 -3.75 -14.24
C LEU A 203 -6.44 -5.08 -14.98
N VAL A 204 -5.20 -5.46 -15.29
CA VAL A 204 -4.87 -6.77 -15.88
C VAL A 204 -4.53 -7.84 -14.83
N ASP A 205 -4.92 -7.63 -13.57
CA ASP A 205 -4.75 -8.55 -12.44
C ASP A 205 -3.31 -8.98 -12.12
N VAL A 206 -2.31 -8.24 -12.62
CA VAL A 206 -0.88 -8.45 -12.30
C VAL A 206 -0.59 -8.00 -10.87
N LEU A 207 -1.22 -6.90 -10.42
CA LEU A 207 -1.03 -6.34 -9.08
C LEU A 207 -2.24 -6.60 -8.20
N ARG A 208 -2.00 -7.26 -7.05
CA ARG A 208 -3.00 -7.60 -6.03
C ARG A 208 -2.60 -7.07 -4.65
N PRO A 209 -3.57 -6.65 -3.81
CA PRO A 209 -5.01 -6.54 -4.09
C PRO A 209 -5.35 -5.37 -5.04
N THR A 210 -6.23 -5.61 -6.02
CA THR A 210 -6.54 -4.68 -7.12
C THR A 210 -7.01 -3.30 -6.62
N GLN A 211 -7.87 -3.25 -5.61
CA GLN A 211 -8.38 -1.96 -5.09
C GLN A 211 -7.28 -1.11 -4.46
N LEU A 212 -6.37 -1.74 -3.71
CA LEU A 212 -5.22 -1.05 -3.12
C LEU A 212 -4.28 -0.56 -4.22
N ALA A 213 -4.06 -1.37 -5.24
CA ALA A 213 -3.16 -1.04 -6.33
C ALA A 213 -3.69 0.07 -7.24
N LEU A 214 -5.01 0.11 -7.49
CA LEU A 214 -5.67 1.24 -8.13
C LEU A 214 -5.57 2.52 -7.29
N ALA A 215 -5.78 2.43 -5.97
CA ALA A 215 -5.70 3.60 -5.08
C ALA A 215 -4.29 4.19 -5.04
N VAL A 216 -3.27 3.35 -4.85
CA VAL A 216 -1.87 3.76 -4.82
C VAL A 216 -1.42 4.29 -6.18
N GLY A 217 -1.81 3.65 -7.28
CA GLY A 217 -1.52 4.11 -8.63
C GLY A 217 -2.13 5.49 -8.92
N ALA A 218 -3.41 5.68 -8.58
CA ALA A 218 -4.08 6.98 -8.74
C ALA A 218 -3.48 8.07 -7.85
N ALA A 219 -3.16 7.76 -6.59
CA ALA A 219 -2.50 8.70 -5.68
C ALA A 219 -1.11 9.09 -6.17
N THR A 220 -0.33 8.12 -6.68
CA THR A 220 1.01 8.36 -7.25
C THR A 220 0.91 9.22 -8.51
N ALA A 221 -0.08 8.93 -9.37
CA ALA A 221 -0.29 9.70 -10.58
C ALA A 221 -0.67 11.16 -10.26
N LEU A 222 -1.62 11.34 -9.33
CA LEU A 222 -2.04 12.66 -8.87
C LEU A 222 -0.88 13.44 -8.24
N PHE A 223 -0.11 12.79 -7.36
CA PHE A 223 1.07 13.41 -6.76
C PHE A 223 2.08 13.85 -7.82
N GLY A 224 2.36 13.00 -8.82
CA GLY A 224 3.24 13.35 -9.94
C GLY A 224 2.76 14.56 -10.74
N ALA A 225 1.47 14.63 -11.07
CA ALA A 225 0.89 15.78 -11.78
C ALA A 225 1.04 17.09 -11.00
N GLN A 226 0.80 17.04 -9.69
CA GLN A 226 0.77 18.21 -8.81
C GLN A 226 2.16 18.81 -8.53
N GLN A 227 3.23 18.02 -8.67
CA GLN A 227 4.60 18.53 -8.58
C GLN A 227 4.94 19.56 -9.67
N LEU A 228 4.14 19.65 -10.74
CA LEU A 228 4.36 20.57 -11.87
C LEU A 228 3.74 21.94 -11.66
N LEU A 229 2.95 22.16 -10.60
CA LEU A 229 2.23 23.44 -10.38
C LEU A 229 3.18 24.64 -10.25
N SER A 230 4.35 24.46 -9.67
CA SER A 230 5.29 25.56 -9.41
C SER A 230 6.08 26.04 -10.63
N GLY A 231 6.07 25.30 -11.74
CA GLY A 231 6.85 25.62 -12.95
C GLY A 231 6.09 25.50 -14.26
N ASP A 232 5.16 24.55 -14.36
CA ASP A 232 4.46 24.18 -15.59
C ASP A 232 2.97 23.93 -15.31
N ALA A 233 2.28 24.92 -14.70
CA ALA A 233 0.87 24.82 -14.31
C ALA A 233 -0.07 24.29 -15.42
N PRO A 234 0.05 24.70 -16.70
CA PRO A 234 -0.80 24.13 -17.77
C PRO A 234 -0.64 22.61 -17.94
N VAL A 235 0.57 22.08 -17.74
CA VAL A 235 0.84 20.64 -17.81
C VAL A 235 0.28 19.93 -16.57
N ALA A 236 0.43 20.54 -15.39
CA ALA A 236 -0.17 20.02 -14.15
C ALA A 236 -1.69 19.84 -14.29
N TYR A 237 -2.36 20.84 -14.88
CA TYR A 237 -3.80 20.81 -15.13
C TYR A 237 -4.17 19.75 -16.15
N ALA A 238 -3.46 19.68 -17.27
CA ALA A 238 -3.70 18.68 -18.31
C ALA A 238 -3.56 17.25 -17.75
N LEU A 239 -2.53 16.98 -16.95
CA LEU A 239 -2.31 15.67 -16.33
C LEU A 239 -3.37 15.35 -15.28
N THR A 240 -3.72 16.29 -14.41
CA THR A 240 -4.72 16.07 -13.36
C THR A 240 -6.12 15.86 -13.97
N ALA A 241 -6.50 16.65 -14.97
CA ALA A 241 -7.74 16.46 -15.72
C ALA A 241 -7.72 15.14 -16.51
N GLY A 242 -6.58 14.79 -17.13
CA GLY A 242 -6.38 13.52 -17.83
C GLY A 242 -6.54 12.31 -16.90
N LEU A 243 -6.02 12.39 -15.67
CA LEU A 243 -6.22 11.37 -14.63
C LEU A 243 -7.69 11.27 -14.22
N ALA A 244 -8.37 12.39 -14.01
CA ALA A 244 -9.80 12.39 -13.69
C ALA A 244 -10.62 11.69 -14.79
N PHE A 245 -10.38 12.06 -16.05
CA PHE A 245 -11.00 11.42 -17.21
C PHE A 245 -10.70 9.93 -17.29
N LEU A 246 -9.42 9.54 -17.14
CA LEU A 246 -9.01 8.13 -17.14
C LEU A 246 -9.72 7.33 -16.04
N CYS A 247 -9.81 7.87 -14.82
CA CYS A 247 -10.52 7.26 -13.70
C CYS A 247 -12.00 7.06 -14.00
N PHE A 248 -12.70 8.06 -14.53
CA PHE A 248 -14.12 7.95 -14.87
C PHE A 248 -14.38 6.97 -16.02
N VAL A 249 -13.59 7.02 -17.10
CA VAL A 249 -13.71 6.09 -18.23
C VAL A 249 -13.48 4.65 -17.77
N THR A 250 -12.48 4.43 -16.92
CA THR A 250 -12.17 3.09 -16.39
C THR A 250 -13.25 2.63 -15.41
N TYR A 251 -13.85 3.55 -14.63
CA TYR A 251 -14.96 3.25 -13.74
C TYR A 251 -16.16 2.64 -14.48
N PHE A 252 -16.50 3.13 -15.68
CA PHE A 252 -17.59 2.54 -16.47
C PHE A 252 -17.35 1.08 -16.87
N ARG A 253 -16.09 0.62 -16.91
CA ARG A 253 -15.75 -0.77 -17.23
C ARG A 253 -15.74 -1.66 -15.98
N VAL A 254 -15.09 -1.19 -14.90
CA VAL A 254 -14.79 -2.03 -13.73
C VAL A 254 -15.71 -1.77 -12.54
N HIS A 255 -16.45 -0.67 -12.53
CA HIS A 255 -17.38 -0.26 -11.46
C HIS A 255 -16.72 -0.18 -10.07
N SER A 256 -15.43 0.15 -10.01
CA SER A 256 -14.67 0.25 -8.75
C SER A 256 -14.87 1.62 -8.07
N THR A 257 -15.36 1.62 -6.83
CA THR A 257 -15.53 2.84 -6.01
C THR A 257 -14.23 3.65 -5.86
N VAL A 258 -13.07 2.98 -5.85
CA VAL A 258 -11.76 3.64 -5.75
C VAL A 258 -11.51 4.57 -6.94
N LEU A 259 -11.84 4.13 -8.16
CA LEU A 259 -11.68 4.94 -9.36
C LEU A 259 -12.64 6.13 -9.37
N LEU A 260 -13.88 5.93 -8.91
CA LEU A 260 -14.84 7.01 -8.79
C LEU A 260 -14.34 8.09 -7.83
N VAL A 261 -13.89 7.69 -6.63
CA VAL A 261 -13.35 8.61 -5.62
C VAL A 261 -12.11 9.33 -6.17
N ALA A 262 -11.17 8.60 -6.78
CA ALA A 262 -9.97 9.21 -7.37
C ALA A 262 -10.30 10.22 -8.47
N GLY A 263 -11.25 9.91 -9.35
CA GLY A 263 -11.71 10.82 -10.41
C GLY A 263 -12.37 12.08 -9.86
N VAL A 264 -13.20 11.93 -8.82
CA VAL A 264 -13.80 13.06 -8.10
C VAL A 264 -12.72 13.93 -7.46
N VAL A 265 -11.78 13.33 -6.71
CA VAL A 265 -10.69 14.05 -6.05
C VAL A 265 -9.86 14.85 -7.07
N ALA A 266 -9.43 14.21 -8.15
CA ALA A 266 -8.67 14.88 -9.21
C ALA A 266 -9.45 16.05 -9.84
N THR A 267 -10.76 15.88 -10.07
CA THR A 267 -11.63 16.95 -10.59
C THR A 267 -11.76 18.10 -9.60
N THR A 268 -11.93 17.80 -8.31
CA THR A 268 -12.05 18.80 -7.24
C THR A 268 -10.76 19.55 -6.96
N ILE A 269 -9.62 19.06 -7.45
CA ILE A 269 -8.34 19.74 -7.38
C ILE A 269 -8.15 20.62 -8.62
N VAL A 270 -8.26 20.05 -9.82
CA VAL A 270 -7.93 20.76 -11.07
C VAL A 270 -8.91 21.90 -11.40
N VAL A 271 -10.21 21.73 -11.12
CA VAL A 271 -11.20 22.78 -11.46
C VAL A 271 -10.98 24.04 -10.63
N PRO A 272 -10.83 23.96 -9.30
CA PRO A 272 -10.50 25.14 -8.50
C PRO A 272 -9.18 25.80 -8.86
N GLU A 273 -8.13 25.01 -9.15
CA GLU A 273 -6.83 25.55 -9.53
C GLU A 273 -6.92 26.37 -10.83
N ILE A 274 -7.58 25.83 -11.86
CA ILE A 274 -7.80 26.55 -13.13
C ILE A 274 -8.58 27.84 -12.89
N VAL A 275 -9.66 27.79 -12.09
CA VAL A 275 -10.47 28.98 -11.78
C VAL A 275 -9.66 30.02 -11.00
N TRP A 276 -8.84 29.58 -10.05
CA TRP A 276 -7.98 30.46 -9.27
C TRP A 276 -7.00 31.22 -10.17
N ASP A 277 -6.30 30.50 -11.05
CA ASP A 277 -5.32 31.09 -11.96
C ASP A 277 -5.98 31.99 -13.02
N LEU A 278 -7.13 31.59 -13.58
CA LEU A 278 -7.86 32.44 -14.55
C LEU A 278 -8.44 33.71 -13.95
N THR A 279 -8.63 33.76 -12.63
CA THR A 279 -9.20 34.92 -11.93
C THR A 279 -8.16 35.76 -11.23
N ASP A 280 -6.86 35.47 -11.42
CA ASP A 280 -5.75 36.09 -10.67
C ASP A 280 -6.00 36.10 -9.15
N GLY A 281 -6.69 35.07 -8.64
CA GLY A 281 -7.11 34.96 -7.23
C GLY A 281 -8.19 35.96 -6.78
N ALA A 282 -8.67 36.86 -7.63
CA ALA A 282 -9.56 37.97 -7.24
C ALA A 282 -11.00 37.53 -6.92
N VAL A 283 -11.44 36.37 -7.41
CA VAL A 283 -12.85 35.89 -7.29
C VAL A 283 -12.94 34.45 -6.76
N GLY A 284 -11.80 33.76 -6.60
CA GLY A 284 -11.74 32.32 -6.39
C GLY A 284 -12.52 31.80 -5.18
N GLY A 285 -12.36 32.42 -4.01
CA GLY A 285 -12.99 31.94 -2.78
C GLY A 285 -14.52 31.95 -2.82
N GLY A 286 -15.12 33.05 -3.31
CA GLY A 286 -16.57 33.21 -3.39
C GLY A 286 -17.22 32.35 -4.48
N LEU A 287 -16.60 32.27 -5.66
CA LEU A 287 -17.10 31.45 -6.76
C LEU A 287 -16.99 29.94 -6.44
N LEU A 288 -15.92 29.52 -5.77
CA LEU A 288 -15.75 28.13 -5.32
C LEU A 288 -16.81 27.72 -4.30
N LEU A 289 -17.10 28.57 -3.32
CA LEU A 289 -18.18 28.36 -2.36
C LEU A 289 -19.55 28.29 -3.06
N LEU A 290 -19.78 29.13 -4.08
CA LEU A 290 -21.03 29.15 -4.84
C LEU A 290 -21.21 27.89 -5.70
N VAL A 291 -20.16 27.46 -6.40
CA VAL A 291 -20.19 26.23 -7.21
C VAL A 291 -20.35 25.00 -6.31
N ALA A 292 -19.60 24.92 -5.20
CA ALA A 292 -19.74 23.84 -4.23
C ALA A 292 -21.16 23.79 -3.65
N GLY A 293 -21.72 24.94 -3.29
CA GLY A 293 -23.11 25.08 -2.83
C GLY A 293 -24.13 24.63 -3.88
N ALA A 294 -23.96 25.03 -5.15
CA ALA A 294 -24.83 24.63 -6.26
C ALA A 294 -24.82 23.11 -6.50
N VAL A 295 -23.65 22.47 -6.42
CA VAL A 295 -23.51 21.01 -6.58
C VAL A 295 -24.16 20.26 -5.41
N LEU A 296 -23.98 20.73 -4.16
CA LEU A 296 -24.64 20.16 -2.98
C LEU A 296 -26.17 20.30 -3.06
N LEU A 297 -26.67 21.44 -3.56
CA LEU A 297 -28.10 21.65 -3.79
C LEU A 297 -28.65 20.71 -4.87
N ALA A 298 -27.96 20.58 -6.01
CA ALA A 298 -28.38 19.70 -7.10
C ALA A 298 -28.42 18.22 -6.68
N THR A 299 -27.42 17.76 -5.94
CA THR A 299 -27.38 16.38 -5.40
C THR A 299 -28.45 16.12 -4.35
N SER A 300 -28.72 17.08 -3.47
CA SER A 300 -29.83 17.00 -2.51
C SER A 300 -31.19 16.89 -3.20
N LEU A 301 -31.45 17.73 -4.21
CA LEU A 301 -32.68 17.71 -5.00
C LEU A 301 -32.83 16.41 -5.81
N GLY A 302 -31.75 15.92 -6.43
CA GLY A 302 -31.76 14.64 -7.14
C GLY A 302 -32.08 13.46 -6.22
N SER A 303 -31.51 13.46 -5.00
CA SER A 303 -31.73 12.39 -4.02
C SER A 303 -33.18 12.33 -3.49
N THR A 304 -33.83 13.49 -3.37
CA THR A 304 -35.22 13.59 -2.91
C THR A 304 -36.21 13.24 -4.03
N TRP A 305 -35.88 13.56 -5.28
CA TRP A 305 -36.68 13.19 -6.45
C TRP A 305 -36.70 11.66 -6.66
N LEU A 306 -35.55 11.01 -6.57
CA LEU A 306 -35.40 9.54 -6.68
C LEU A 306 -36.13 8.75 -5.59
N ARG A 307 -36.31 9.34 -4.39
CA ARG A 307 -37.10 8.73 -3.30
C ARG A 307 -38.61 8.89 -3.47
N ARG A 308 -39.07 9.84 -4.29
CA ARG A 308 -40.52 10.05 -4.56
C ARG A 308 -41.05 9.18 -5.69
N THR A 309 -40.16 8.67 -6.55
CA THR A 309 -40.51 7.82 -7.70
C THR A 309 -40.38 6.31 -7.42
N ARG A 310 -40.02 5.94 -6.19
CA ARG A 310 -40.07 4.56 -5.68
C ARG A 310 -41.17 4.47 -4.64
#